data_AF-A0A951CVN6-F1
#
_entry.id   AF-A0A951CVN6-F1
#
_cell.length_a   1.000
_cell.length_b   1.000
_cell.length_c   1.000
_cell.angle_alpha   90.00
_cell.angle_beta   90.00
_cell.angle_gamma   90.00
#
_symmetry.space_group_name_H-M   'P 1'
#
loop_
_entity.id
_entity.type
_entity.pdbx_description
1 polymer ?
#
loop_
_entity_poly.entity_id
_entity_poly.type
_entity_poly.pdbx_seq_one_letter_code
_entity_poly.pdbx_strand_id
1 'polypeptide(L)'
;MKYWLYLLAKFAVAAGVVWTLQAAWAYFYPLPPPPLPRFGPPPPLFLHDMLFTFGTLGVWLVGAGLFSLILRDQRRRCRTCLRRLIMPVASGSWGHLVTFGRPKTELICPFGHGTLSIEELQITGRQMPDWHPHDDNIWKELESYYQARK
;
A
#
# COMPACT_ATOMS: atom_id res chain seq x y z
N MET A 1 -8.37 -1.15 -16.16
CA MET A 1 -7.33 -0.08 -16.15
C MET A 1 -7.45 0.92 -14.99
N LYS A 2 -8.68 1.31 -14.55
CA LYS A 2 -8.90 2.37 -13.53
C LYS A 2 -8.12 2.18 -12.22
N TYR A 3 -7.99 0.94 -11.74
CA TYR A 3 -7.23 0.60 -10.53
C TYR A 3 -5.75 0.98 -10.59
N TRP A 4 -5.08 0.65 -11.69
CA TRP A 4 -3.65 0.94 -11.87
C TRP A 4 -3.41 2.43 -12.09
N LEU A 5 -4.31 3.12 -12.79
CA LEU A 5 -4.25 4.58 -12.95
C LEU A 5 -4.37 5.31 -11.60
N TYR A 6 -5.30 4.88 -10.74
CA TYR A 6 -5.44 5.46 -9.41
C TYR A 6 -4.21 5.21 -8.52
N LEU A 7 -3.58 4.04 -8.64
CA LEU A 7 -2.32 3.75 -7.95
C LEU A 7 -1.18 4.66 -8.45
N LEU A 8 -1.03 4.81 -9.76
CA LEU A 8 -0.03 5.71 -10.35
C LEU A 8 -0.24 7.16 -9.91
N ALA A 9 -1.48 7.63 -9.87
CA ALA A 9 -1.81 8.97 -9.39
C ALA A 9 -1.35 9.17 -7.93
N LYS A 10 -1.59 8.20 -7.05
CA LYS A 10 -1.09 8.27 -5.65
C LYS A 10 0.43 8.29 -5.57
N PHE A 11 1.11 7.49 -6.39
CA PHE A 11 2.57 7.49 -6.43
C PHE A 11 3.13 8.80 -6.95
N ALA A 12 2.50 9.41 -7.96
CA ALA A 12 2.90 10.73 -8.44
C ALA A 12 2.78 11.79 -7.34
N VAL A 13 1.67 11.80 -6.60
CA VAL A 13 1.47 12.72 -5.46
C VAL A 13 2.51 12.47 -4.36
N ALA A 14 2.76 11.22 -3.99
CA ALA A 14 3.76 10.87 -2.98
C ALA A 14 5.18 11.27 -3.40
N ALA A 15 5.56 11.01 -4.66
CA ALA A 15 6.83 11.41 -5.21
C ALA A 15 6.99 12.94 -5.20
N GLY A 16 5.93 13.68 -5.57
CA GLY A 16 5.91 15.14 -5.48
C GLY A 16 6.16 15.64 -4.05
N VAL A 17 5.46 15.09 -3.06
CA VAL A 17 5.66 15.45 -1.64
C VAL A 17 7.09 15.17 -1.19
N VAL A 18 7.62 13.97 -1.47
CA VAL A 18 9.00 13.60 -1.09
C VAL A 18 10.02 14.50 -1.77
N TRP A 19 9.82 14.82 -3.06
CA TRP A 19 10.69 15.73 -3.80
C TRP A 19 10.68 17.14 -3.21
N THR A 20 9.50 17.68 -2.85
CA THR A 20 9.41 19.00 -2.20
C THR A 20 10.10 19.02 -0.83
N LEU A 21 9.97 17.96 -0.04
CA LEU A 21 10.66 17.83 1.24
C LEU A 21 12.18 17.78 1.07
N GLN A 22 12.66 17.02 0.07
CA GLN A 22 14.08 16.92 -0.24
C GLN A 22 14.64 18.26 -0.75
N ALA A 23 13.91 18.96 -1.61
CA ALA A 23 14.30 20.27 -2.13
C ALA A 23 14.33 21.32 -1.02
N ALA A 24 13.33 21.33 -0.13
CA ALA A 24 13.31 22.21 1.03
C ALA A 24 14.48 21.91 1.98
N TRP A 25 14.75 20.63 2.27
CA TRP A 25 15.90 20.24 3.08
C TRP A 25 17.21 20.74 2.49
N ALA A 26 17.42 20.56 1.18
CA ALA A 26 18.62 21.02 0.49
C ALA A 26 18.73 22.56 0.42
N TYR A 27 17.60 23.26 0.29
CA TYR A 27 17.57 24.72 0.18
C TYR A 27 17.83 25.44 1.51
N PHE A 28 17.26 24.93 2.61
CA PHE A 28 17.41 25.55 3.93
C PHE A 28 18.70 25.14 4.65
N TYR A 29 19.39 24.10 4.19
CA TYR A 29 20.62 23.66 4.83
C TYR A 29 21.77 24.66 4.55
N PRO A 30 22.47 25.16 5.58
CA PRO A 30 23.55 26.10 5.39
C PRO A 30 24.70 25.42 4.63
N LEU A 31 25.19 26.08 3.56
CA LEU A 31 26.36 25.59 2.85
C LEU A 31 27.62 25.82 3.72
N PRO A 32 28.49 24.82 3.87
CA PRO A 32 29.75 25.00 4.56
C PRO A 32 30.60 26.03 3.78
N PRO A 33 31.33 26.91 4.48
CA PRO A 33 32.27 27.81 3.81
C PRO A 33 33.31 26.98 3.06
N PRO A 34 33.76 27.42 1.87
CA PRO A 34 34.77 26.69 1.12
C PRO A 34 36.04 26.55 1.98
N PRO A 35 36.68 25.37 2.01
CA PRO A 35 38.04 25.29 2.53
C PRO A 35 38.90 26.26 1.72
N LEU A 36 39.75 27.03 2.40
CA LEU A 36 40.58 28.13 1.89
C LEU A 36 40.75 28.11 0.35
N PRO A 37 40.64 29.27 -0.37
CA PRO A 37 40.53 29.34 -1.85
C PRO A 37 41.61 28.62 -2.68
N ARG A 38 42.67 28.11 -2.04
CA ARG A 38 43.70 27.25 -2.60
C ARG A 38 43.27 25.77 -2.79
N PHE A 39 42.26 25.26 -2.09
CA PHE A 39 41.96 23.82 -2.00
C PHE A 39 40.81 23.32 -2.89
N GLY A 40 40.31 24.13 -3.83
CA GLY A 40 39.31 23.69 -4.82
C GLY A 40 37.86 23.91 -4.38
N PRO A 41 36.88 23.35 -5.13
CA PRO A 41 35.45 23.51 -4.81
C PRO A 41 35.10 22.86 -3.47
N PRO A 42 34.07 23.37 -2.77
CA PRO A 42 33.63 22.77 -1.51
C PRO A 42 33.23 21.30 -1.70
N PRO A 43 33.53 20.42 -0.74
CA PRO A 43 33.13 19.02 -0.81
C PRO A 43 31.59 18.90 -0.89
N PRO A 44 31.04 17.88 -1.56
CA PRO A 44 29.60 17.67 -1.62
C PRO A 44 29.04 17.42 -0.21
N LEU A 45 27.91 18.04 0.12
CA LEU A 45 27.24 17.92 1.43
C LEU A 45 26.93 16.47 1.82
N PHE A 46 26.52 15.66 0.84
CA PHE A 46 26.18 14.26 1.04
C PHE A 46 27.44 13.43 1.37
N LEU A 47 27.35 12.55 2.37
CA LEU A 47 28.45 11.79 3.00
C LEU A 47 29.49 12.59 3.81
N HIS A 48 29.64 13.90 3.58
CA HIS A 48 30.66 14.71 4.26
C HIS A 48 30.11 15.43 5.49
N ASP A 49 28.82 15.78 5.46
CA ASP A 49 28.10 16.32 6.60
C ASP A 49 27.12 15.28 7.15
N MET A 50 27.35 14.85 8.40
CA MET A 50 26.50 13.85 9.04
C MET A 50 25.06 14.34 9.21
N LEU A 51 24.84 15.60 9.59
CA LEU A 51 23.50 16.14 9.82
C LEU A 51 22.73 16.21 8.50
N PHE A 52 23.36 16.71 7.44
CA PHE A 52 22.76 16.73 6.10
C PHE A 52 22.39 15.32 5.62
N THR A 53 23.28 14.35 5.85
CA THR A 53 23.11 12.95 5.43
C THR A 53 21.99 12.27 6.21
N PHE A 54 21.93 12.43 7.54
CA PHE A 54 20.83 11.88 8.36
C PHE A 54 19.49 12.55 8.06
N GLY A 55 19.47 13.87 7.81
CA GLY A 55 18.26 14.56 7.40
C GLY A 55 17.72 14.05 6.06
N THR A 56 18.62 13.83 5.09
CA THR A 56 18.28 13.22 3.80
C THR A 56 17.72 11.80 4.01
N LEU A 57 18.38 10.96 4.82
CA LEU A 57 17.89 9.63 5.17
C LEU A 57 16.47 9.68 5.77
N GLY A 58 16.21 10.63 6.68
CA GLY A 58 14.90 10.83 7.29
C GLY A 58 13.81 11.12 6.26
N VAL A 59 14.07 12.01 5.29
CA VAL A 59 13.13 12.31 4.20
C VAL A 59 12.81 11.05 3.38
N TRP A 60 13.83 10.25 3.05
CA TRP A 60 13.64 9.01 2.29
C TRP A 60 12.87 7.94 3.09
N LEU A 61 13.06 7.85 4.41
CA LEU A 61 12.28 6.96 5.27
C LEU A 61 10.80 7.37 5.31
N VAL A 62 10.51 8.68 5.39
CA VAL A 62 9.15 9.20 5.28
C VAL A 62 8.54 8.83 3.94
N GLY A 63 9.30 8.98 2.85
CA GLY A 63 8.88 8.54 1.52
C GLY A 63 8.55 7.05 1.47
N ALA A 64 9.46 6.19 1.93
CA ALA A 64 9.25 4.75 1.98
C ALA A 64 8.01 4.36 2.82
N GLY A 65 7.79 5.04 3.94
CA GLY A 65 6.59 4.90 4.77
C GLY A 65 5.31 5.26 3.98
N LEU A 66 5.31 6.39 3.28
CA LEU A 66 4.18 6.85 2.49
C LEU A 66 3.85 5.86 1.34
N PHE A 67 4.87 5.38 0.63
CA PHE A 67 4.71 4.36 -0.41
C PHE A 67 4.12 3.05 0.17
N SER A 68 4.59 2.62 1.34
CA SER A 68 4.06 1.44 2.05
C SER A 68 2.59 1.62 2.41
N LEU A 69 2.19 2.79 2.91
CA LEU A 69 0.80 3.12 3.22
C LEU A 69 -0.09 3.12 1.97
N ILE A 70 0.39 3.70 0.86
CA ILE A 70 -0.33 3.71 -0.42
C ILE A 70 -0.57 2.28 -0.91
N LEU A 71 0.46 1.43 -0.85
CA LEU A 71 0.32 0.02 -1.24
C LEU A 71 -0.66 -0.73 -0.33
N ARG A 72 -0.61 -0.51 0.99
CA ARG A 72 -1.55 -1.12 1.94
C ARG A 72 -2.99 -0.66 1.69
N ASP A 73 -3.22 0.63 1.46
CA ASP A 73 -4.55 1.17 1.14
C ASP A 73 -5.06 0.64 -0.20
N GLN A 74 -4.20 0.58 -1.23
CA GLN A 74 -4.60 0.10 -2.56
C GLN A 74 -4.97 -1.39 -2.54
N ARG A 75 -4.24 -2.23 -1.79
CA ARG A 75 -4.55 -3.66 -1.66
C ARG A 75 -5.93 -3.92 -1.06
N ARG A 76 -6.45 -3.01 -0.22
CA ARG A 76 -7.76 -3.13 0.44
C ARG A 76 -8.90 -2.46 -0.34
N ARG A 77 -8.68 -2.12 -1.61
CA ARG A 77 -9.69 -1.52 -2.48
C ARG A 77 -10.15 -2.50 -3.54
N CYS A 78 -11.42 -2.39 -3.87
CA CYS A 78 -12.00 -3.12 -4.99
C CYS A 78 -11.35 -2.68 -6.31
N ARG A 79 -11.00 -3.65 -7.17
CA ARG A 79 -10.31 -3.41 -8.45
C ARG A 79 -11.21 -2.74 -9.51
N THR A 80 -12.54 -2.80 -9.34
CA THR A 80 -13.52 -2.18 -10.25
C THR A 80 -14.00 -0.82 -9.70
N CYS A 81 -14.52 -0.81 -8.46
CA CYS A 81 -15.14 0.36 -7.83
C CYS A 81 -14.18 1.33 -7.13
N LEU A 82 -12.95 0.92 -6.85
CA LEU A 82 -11.96 1.70 -6.08
C LEU A 82 -12.36 2.04 -4.63
N ARG A 83 -13.52 1.56 -4.16
CA ARG A 83 -13.94 1.68 -2.76
C ARG A 83 -13.20 0.69 -1.86
N ARG A 84 -13.02 1.08 -0.59
CA ARG A 84 -12.47 0.19 0.43
C ARG A 84 -13.42 -0.99 0.67
N LEU A 85 -12.83 -2.16 0.87
CA LEU A 85 -13.54 -3.36 1.26
C LEU A 85 -13.81 -3.27 2.77
N ILE A 86 -15.06 -3.47 3.20
CA ILE A 86 -15.53 -3.09 4.55
C ILE A 86 -16.30 -4.18 5.30
N MET A 87 -16.50 -5.36 4.71
CA MET A 87 -17.18 -6.48 5.37
C MET A 87 -16.20 -7.62 5.60
N PRO A 88 -15.57 -7.73 6.79
CA PRO A 88 -14.74 -8.86 7.15
C PRO A 88 -15.63 -10.04 7.53
N VAL A 89 -15.58 -11.10 6.73
CA VAL A 89 -16.23 -12.38 7.01
C VAL A 89 -15.13 -13.38 7.38
N ALA A 90 -15.19 -13.92 8.59
CA ALA A 90 -14.30 -15.02 8.98
C ALA A 90 -14.79 -16.31 8.30
N SER A 91 -13.87 -17.06 7.70
CA SER A 91 -14.17 -18.34 7.07
C SER A 91 -13.06 -19.35 7.38
N GLY A 92 -13.37 -20.64 7.25
CA GLY A 92 -12.49 -21.72 7.68
C GLY A 92 -12.60 -22.01 9.18
N SER A 93 -11.81 -22.98 9.65
CA SER A 93 -11.81 -23.37 11.07
C SER A 93 -10.43 -23.82 11.55
N TRP A 94 -10.12 -23.54 12.81
CA TRP A 94 -8.88 -24.00 13.44
C TRP A 94 -8.90 -25.50 13.77
N GLY A 95 -10.05 -26.02 14.23
CA GLY A 95 -10.19 -27.42 14.64
C GLY A 95 -10.35 -28.41 13.47
N HIS A 96 -10.81 -27.94 12.32
CA HIS A 96 -11.12 -28.76 11.15
C HIS A 96 -10.51 -28.16 9.88
N LEU A 97 -9.21 -27.87 9.93
CA LEU A 97 -8.45 -27.26 8.82
C LEU A 97 -8.53 -28.05 7.52
N VAL A 98 -8.62 -29.38 7.59
CA VAL A 98 -8.67 -30.26 6.40
C VAL A 98 -10.03 -30.20 5.71
N THR A 99 -11.12 -30.02 6.48
CA THR A 99 -12.50 -30.06 5.95
C THR A 99 -12.99 -28.68 5.54
N PHE A 100 -12.80 -27.66 6.39
CA PHE A 100 -13.31 -26.31 6.15
C PHE A 100 -12.24 -25.36 5.60
N GLY A 101 -11.02 -25.84 5.42
CA GLY A 101 -9.90 -25.01 5.00
C GLY A 101 -9.32 -24.16 6.14
N ARG A 102 -8.25 -23.44 5.80
CA ARG A 102 -7.51 -22.58 6.74
C ARG A 102 -8.35 -21.35 7.14
N PRO A 103 -8.22 -20.88 8.39
CA PRO A 103 -8.87 -19.66 8.84
C PRO A 103 -8.37 -18.47 8.02
N LYS A 104 -9.31 -17.78 7.39
CA LYS A 104 -9.06 -16.60 6.55
C LYS A 104 -10.17 -15.57 6.75
N THR A 105 -9.79 -14.31 6.61
CA THR A 105 -10.70 -13.16 6.59
C THR A 105 -10.99 -12.75 5.16
N GLU A 106 -12.26 -12.79 4.78
CA GLU A 106 -12.72 -12.37 3.47
C GLU A 106 -13.31 -10.97 3.54
N LEU A 107 -12.77 -10.06 2.74
CA LEU A 107 -13.20 -8.68 2.63
C LEU A 107 -14.02 -8.52 1.36
N ILE A 108 -15.32 -8.29 1.51
CA ILE A 108 -16.27 -8.22 0.39
C ILE A 108 -16.48 -6.76 -0.07
N CYS A 109 -16.61 -6.56 -1.38
CA CYS A 109 -17.04 -5.27 -1.94
C CYS A 109 -18.53 -5.04 -1.65
N PRO A 110 -18.95 -3.87 -1.11
CA PRO A 110 -20.36 -3.61 -0.82
C PRO A 110 -21.26 -3.65 -2.07
N PHE A 111 -20.71 -3.39 -3.25
CA PHE A 111 -21.44 -3.48 -4.52
C PHE A 111 -21.39 -4.88 -5.16
N GLY A 112 -20.67 -5.83 -4.57
CA GLY A 112 -20.65 -7.21 -5.04
C GLY A 112 -19.69 -7.54 -6.18
N HIS A 113 -18.78 -6.64 -6.56
CA HIS A 113 -17.84 -6.88 -7.66
C HIS A 113 -16.72 -7.91 -7.41
N GLY A 114 -16.51 -8.30 -6.15
CA GLY A 114 -15.43 -9.22 -5.81
C GLY A 114 -15.12 -9.29 -4.32
N THR A 115 -14.35 -10.32 -3.98
CA THR A 115 -13.94 -10.65 -2.61
C THR A 115 -12.42 -10.75 -2.54
N LEU A 116 -11.84 -10.18 -1.48
CA LEU A 116 -10.42 -10.30 -1.16
C LEU A 116 -10.24 -11.24 0.04
N SER A 117 -9.56 -12.36 -0.13
CA SER A 117 -9.23 -13.27 0.97
C SER A 117 -7.85 -12.95 1.53
N ILE A 118 -7.78 -12.86 2.86
CA ILE A 118 -6.56 -12.64 3.63
C ILE A 118 -6.45 -13.76 4.66
N GLU A 119 -5.47 -14.63 4.52
CA GLU A 119 -5.20 -15.66 5.52
C GLU A 119 -4.84 -15.03 6.88
N GLU A 120 -5.40 -15.59 7.97
CA GLU A 120 -5.10 -15.11 9.32
C GLU A 120 -3.70 -15.56 9.77
N LEU A 121 -3.30 -16.77 9.40
CA LEU A 121 -2.01 -17.35 9.79
C LEU A 121 -1.23 -17.86 8.58
N GLN A 122 -0.02 -17.34 8.42
CA GLN A 122 0.88 -17.69 7.34
C GLN A 122 1.88 -18.76 7.81
N ILE A 123 1.50 -20.03 7.71
CA ILE A 123 2.31 -21.17 8.19
C ILE A 123 3.41 -21.54 7.17
N THR A 124 3.08 -21.52 5.87
CA THR A 124 3.94 -22.03 4.78
C THR A 124 4.62 -20.91 3.98
N GLY A 125 4.87 -19.76 4.60
CA GLY A 125 5.46 -18.57 3.97
C GLY A 125 4.46 -17.47 3.64
N ARG A 126 4.95 -16.38 3.03
CA ARG A 126 4.17 -15.17 2.80
C ARG A 126 3.12 -15.35 1.71
N GLN A 127 1.90 -15.69 2.11
CA GLN A 127 0.75 -15.76 1.19
C GLN A 127 0.31 -14.35 0.78
N MET A 128 0.10 -14.13 -0.51
CA MET A 128 -0.44 -12.87 -0.98
C MET A 128 -1.97 -12.86 -0.82
N PRO A 129 -2.58 -11.71 -0.49
CA PRO A 129 -4.03 -11.58 -0.52
C PRO A 129 -4.56 -11.95 -1.90
N ASP A 130 -5.53 -12.86 -1.93
CA ASP A 130 -6.08 -13.36 -3.17
C ASP A 130 -7.39 -12.64 -3.50
N TRP A 131 -7.55 -12.25 -4.75
CA TRP A 131 -8.71 -11.48 -5.20
C TRP A 131 -9.51 -12.32 -6.18
N HIS A 132 -10.74 -12.61 -5.79
CA HIS A 132 -11.71 -13.30 -6.60
C HIS A 132 -12.70 -12.29 -7.19
N PRO A 133 -12.69 -12.04 -8.51
CA PRO A 133 -13.72 -11.23 -9.15
C PRO A 133 -15.04 -12.00 -9.20
N HIS A 134 -16.16 -11.27 -9.08
CA HIS A 134 -17.52 -11.79 -9.28
C HIS A 134 -18.17 -11.12 -10.49
N ASP A 135 -19.16 -11.78 -11.10
CA ASP A 135 -19.92 -11.24 -12.23
C ASP A 135 -20.83 -10.09 -11.78
N ASP A 136 -20.27 -8.87 -11.84
CA ASP A 136 -20.82 -7.54 -11.51
C ASP A 136 -21.47 -7.37 -10.13
N ASN A 137 -22.26 -8.32 -9.62
CA ASN A 137 -22.95 -8.26 -8.35
C ASN A 137 -23.26 -9.66 -7.76
N ILE A 138 -22.43 -10.11 -6.81
CA ILE A 138 -22.65 -11.33 -5.98
C ILE A 138 -24.04 -11.36 -5.29
N TRP A 139 -24.63 -10.20 -4.99
CA TRP A 139 -25.92 -10.15 -4.30
C TRP A 139 -27.07 -10.67 -5.14
N LYS A 140 -26.96 -10.61 -6.48
CA LYS A 140 -27.98 -11.17 -7.38
C LYS A 140 -28.02 -12.70 -7.30
N GLU A 141 -26.85 -13.32 -7.17
CA GLU A 141 -26.75 -14.77 -6.94
C GLU A 141 -27.37 -15.15 -5.59
N LEU A 142 -27.08 -14.38 -4.54
CA LEU A 142 -27.69 -14.62 -3.23
C LEU A 142 -29.22 -14.50 -3.26
N GLU A 143 -29.74 -13.50 -3.99
CA GLU A 143 -31.18 -13.30 -4.14
C GLU A 143 -31.85 -14.46 -4.88
N SER A 144 -31.21 -15.02 -5.91
CA SER A 144 -31.78 -16.14 -6.67
C SER A 144 -31.96 -17.39 -5.79
N TYR A 145 -31.05 -17.67 -4.87
CA TYR A 145 -31.20 -18.76 -3.90
C TYR A 145 -32.38 -18.57 -2.95
N TYR A 146 -32.64 -17.32 -2.52
CA TYR A 146 -33.80 -17.00 -1.69
C TYR A 146 -35.12 -17.20 -2.44
N GLN A 147 -35.15 -16.85 -3.73
CA GLN A 147 -36.32 -17.02 -4.58
C GLN A 147 -36.57 -18.50 -4.91
N ALA A 148 -35.53 -19.29 -5.19
CA ALA A 148 -35.64 -20.72 -5.49
C ALA A 148 -36.14 -21.58 -4.31
N ARG A 149 -36.07 -21.06 -3.09
CA ARG A 149 -36.55 -21.74 -1.88
C ARG A 149 -38.06 -21.55 -1.64
N LYS A 150 -38.70 -20.61 -2.34
CA LYS A 150 -40.15 -20.39 -2.29
C LYS A 150 -40.85 -21.18 -3.39
#